data_AF-A0A1M7AGC4-F1
#
_entry.id   AF-A0A1M7AGC4-F1
#
_cell.length_a   1.000
_cell.length_b   1.000
_cell.length_c   1.000
_cell.angle_alpha   90.00
_cell.angle_beta   90.00
_cell.angle_gamma   90.00
#
_symmetry.space_group_name_H-M   'P 1'
#
loop_
_entity.id
_entity.type
_entity.pdbx_description
1 polymer ?
#
loop_
_entity_poly.entity_id
_entity_poly.type
_entity_poly.pdbx_seq_one_letter_code
_entity_poly.pdbx_strand_id
1 'polypeptide(L)'
;MTQESVYFDTAVNFIRSLGISVTFNTLPPDTFLPGILISNGELIVDRALFAYPGDILHEAGHIAVVPANERSTLHNDNIAGREHREAEEMMAIAWSYAACVHLGIDPYFVFHENGYHGTGKSIADNFKNGQYFGVPMLQVYGMSAEPHQAQRLSLPAFPEMAKWLRD
;
A
#
# COMPACT_ATOMS: atom_id res chain seq x y z
N MET A 1 -3.19 23.07 9.52
CA MET A 1 -2.97 21.85 8.74
C MET A 1 -4.13 20.90 9.06
N THR A 2 -4.79 20.33 8.06
CA THR A 2 -5.87 19.35 8.28
C THR A 2 -5.27 18.03 8.75
N GLN A 3 -6.05 17.19 9.45
CA GLN A 3 -5.59 15.85 9.85
C GLN A 3 -5.15 15.01 8.64
N GLU A 4 -5.90 15.09 7.54
CA GLU A 4 -5.57 14.44 6.28
C GLU A 4 -4.22 14.88 5.71
N SER A 5 -3.89 16.18 5.76
CA SER A 5 -2.58 16.68 5.35
C SER A 5 -1.45 16.14 6.23
N VAL A 6 -1.70 15.99 7.54
CA VAL A 6 -0.72 15.38 8.47
C VAL A 6 -0.52 13.90 8.15
N TYR A 7 -1.59 13.15 7.91
CA TYR A 7 -1.53 11.75 7.51
C TYR A 7 -0.79 11.57 6.20
N PHE A 8 -1.06 12.42 5.21
CA PHE A 8 -0.39 12.39 3.93
C PHE A 8 1.13 12.62 4.07
N ASP A 9 1.55 13.68 4.76
CA ASP A 9 2.97 13.96 4.94
C ASP A 9 3.66 12.84 5.76
N THR A 10 2.96 12.25 6.74
CA THR A 10 3.44 11.09 7.50
C THR A 10 3.65 9.87 6.59
N ALA A 11 2.67 9.55 5.73
CA ALA A 11 2.76 8.47 4.77
C ALA A 11 3.91 8.66 3.77
N VAL A 12 4.05 9.87 3.21
CA VAL A 12 5.16 10.20 2.29
C VAL A 12 6.52 9.99 2.96
N ASN A 13 6.68 10.45 4.20
CA ASN A 13 7.94 10.30 4.93
C ASN A 13 8.25 8.83 5.22
N PHE A 14 7.23 8.05 5.60
CA PHE A 14 7.37 6.61 5.79
C PHE A 14 7.81 5.91 4.49
N ILE A 15 7.11 6.14 3.38
CA ILE A 15 7.44 5.53 2.08
C ILE A 15 8.88 5.84 1.66
N ARG A 16 9.30 7.11 1.79
CA ARG A 16 10.69 7.51 1.50
C ARG A 16 11.70 6.85 2.43
N SER A 17 11.35 6.64 3.70
CA SER A 17 12.21 5.92 4.66
C SER A 17 12.46 4.47 4.28
N LEU A 18 11.56 3.86 3.49
CA LEU A 18 11.73 2.51 2.94
C LEU A 18 12.64 2.50 1.70
N GLY A 19 12.99 3.66 1.15
CA GLY A 19 13.75 3.78 -0.10
C GLY A 19 12.88 3.82 -1.36
N ILE A 20 11.56 3.97 -1.23
CA ILE A 20 10.66 4.21 -2.37
C ILE A 20 10.63 5.72 -2.63
N SER A 21 11.02 6.13 -3.84
CA SER A 21 10.99 7.53 -4.27
C SER A 21 9.54 8.03 -4.35
N VAL A 22 9.31 9.24 -3.84
CA VAL A 22 8.05 9.97 -3.98
C VAL A 22 8.37 11.36 -4.50
N THR A 23 7.94 11.66 -5.72
CA THR A 23 8.14 12.97 -6.36
C THR A 23 6.82 13.69 -6.56
N PHE A 24 6.86 15.01 -6.58
CA PHE A 24 5.69 15.85 -6.79
C PHE A 24 5.83 16.57 -8.13
N ASN A 25 5.02 16.19 -9.11
CA ASN A 25 5.06 16.73 -10.47
C ASN A 25 3.65 16.87 -11.02
N THR A 26 3.45 17.82 -11.95
CA THR A 26 2.19 17.92 -12.69
C THR A 26 2.05 16.71 -13.62
N LEU A 27 0.92 16.02 -13.51
CA LEU A 27 0.60 14.86 -14.35
C LEU A 27 -0.25 15.29 -15.55
N PRO A 28 -0.13 14.59 -16.70
CA PRO A 28 -1.06 14.80 -17.81
C PRO A 28 -2.52 14.54 -17.37
N PRO A 29 -3.52 15.21 -17.97
CA PRO A 29 -4.92 15.03 -17.60
C PRO A 29 -5.46 13.59 -17.79
N ASP A 30 -4.82 12.80 -18.66
CA ASP A 30 -5.28 11.47 -19.11
C ASP A 30 -4.68 10.29 -18.31
N THR A 31 -4.34 10.48 -17.03
CA THR A 31 -3.85 9.36 -16.19
C THR A 31 -5.00 8.48 -15.69
N PHE A 32 -4.73 7.16 -15.60
CA PHE A 32 -5.70 6.14 -15.18
C PHE A 32 -6.27 6.37 -13.76
N LEU A 33 -5.42 6.88 -12.84
CA LEU A 33 -5.82 7.38 -11.53
C LEU A 33 -5.61 8.90 -11.48
N PRO A 34 -6.53 9.68 -10.88
CA PRO A 34 -6.33 11.11 -10.71
C PRO A 34 -5.24 11.40 -9.68
N GLY A 35 -4.11 11.90 -10.15
CA GLY A 35 -3.09 12.54 -9.30
C GLY A 35 -2.02 11.65 -8.66
N ILE A 36 -1.97 10.35 -8.96
CA ILE A 36 -0.86 9.46 -8.59
C ILE A 36 -0.57 8.45 -9.70
N LEU A 37 0.70 8.13 -9.92
CA LEU A 37 1.10 7.00 -10.76
C LEU A 37 2.42 6.37 -10.28
N ILE A 38 2.58 5.10 -10.63
CA ILE A 38 3.84 4.37 -10.50
C ILE A 38 4.61 4.46 -11.82
N SER A 39 5.89 4.83 -11.76
CA SER A 39 6.80 4.86 -12.91
C SER A 39 8.21 4.45 -12.50
N ASN A 40 8.75 3.41 -13.16
CA ASN A 40 10.05 2.80 -12.82
C ASN A 40 10.18 2.43 -11.33
N GLY A 41 9.10 1.98 -10.70
CA GLY A 41 9.08 1.68 -9.26
C GLY A 41 9.13 2.90 -8.33
N GLU A 42 8.84 4.09 -8.84
CA GLU A 42 8.72 5.33 -8.07
C GLU A 42 7.27 5.85 -8.06
N LEU A 43 6.90 6.61 -7.04
CA LEU A 43 5.63 7.31 -6.97
C LEU A 43 5.77 8.74 -7.50
N ILE A 44 4.89 9.11 -8.42
CA ILE A 44 4.75 10.49 -8.91
C ILE A 44 3.36 10.98 -8.53
N VAL A 45 3.30 12.06 -7.75
CA VAL A 45 2.07 12.62 -7.21
C VAL A 45 1.82 14.03 -7.76
N ASP A 46 0.65 14.27 -8.32
CA ASP A 46 0.15 15.60 -8.66
C ASP A 46 -0.83 16.09 -7.59
N ARG A 47 -0.36 16.97 -6.71
CA ARG A 47 -1.18 17.53 -5.62
C ARG A 47 -2.42 18.28 -6.11
N ALA A 48 -2.45 18.76 -7.35
CA ALA A 48 -3.61 19.46 -7.90
C ALA A 48 -4.74 18.50 -8.30
N LEU A 49 -4.39 17.26 -8.64
CA LEU A 49 -5.33 16.23 -9.12
C LEU A 49 -5.60 15.14 -8.07
N PHE A 50 -4.81 15.09 -6.99
CA PHE A 50 -4.83 14.00 -6.02
C PHE A 50 -6.04 14.09 -5.07
N ALA A 51 -7.11 13.40 -5.46
CA ALA A 51 -8.42 13.46 -4.81
C ALA A 51 -8.49 12.69 -3.49
N TYR A 52 -7.73 11.59 -3.35
CA TYR A 52 -7.77 10.69 -2.19
C TYR A 52 -6.36 10.47 -1.63
N PRO A 53 -5.95 11.23 -0.60
CA PRO A 53 -4.57 11.20 -0.15
C PRO A 53 -4.06 9.87 0.37
N GLY A 54 -4.95 8.96 0.79
CA GLY A 54 -4.56 7.64 1.28
C GLY A 54 -4.17 6.63 0.22
N ASP A 55 -4.54 6.86 -1.04
CA ASP A 55 -4.15 5.97 -2.16
C ASP A 55 -2.62 5.81 -2.24
N ILE A 56 -1.85 6.79 -1.76
CA ILE A 56 -0.39 6.73 -1.76
C ILE A 56 0.18 5.51 -1.01
N LEU A 57 -0.47 5.06 0.08
CA LEU A 57 -0.03 3.86 0.80
C LEU A 57 -0.39 2.58 0.04
N HIS A 58 -1.49 2.58 -0.71
CA HIS A 58 -1.86 1.46 -1.58
C HIS A 58 -0.88 1.33 -2.74
N GLU A 59 -0.59 2.44 -3.45
CA GLU A 59 0.38 2.47 -4.54
C GLU A 59 1.80 2.11 -4.07
N ALA A 60 2.21 2.59 -2.88
CA ALA A 60 3.46 2.14 -2.27
C ALA A 60 3.46 0.64 -1.97
N GLY A 61 2.31 0.08 -1.59
CA GLY A 61 2.09 -1.34 -1.38
C GLY A 61 2.39 -2.15 -2.65
N HIS A 62 1.95 -1.70 -3.83
CA HIS A 62 2.27 -2.35 -5.10
C HIS A 62 3.78 -2.47 -5.33
N ILE A 63 4.54 -1.41 -5.04
CA ILE A 63 6.00 -1.42 -5.17
C ILE A 63 6.63 -2.35 -4.11
N ALA A 64 6.13 -2.29 -2.88
CA ALA A 64 6.69 -2.99 -1.74
C ALA A 64 6.61 -4.52 -1.81
N VAL A 65 5.54 -5.04 -2.42
CA VAL A 65 5.22 -6.49 -2.44
C VAL A 65 5.82 -7.23 -3.64
N VAL A 66 6.46 -6.50 -4.55
CA VAL A 66 7.15 -7.02 -5.73
C VAL A 66 8.63 -7.30 -5.40
N PRO A 67 9.23 -8.39 -5.95
CA PRO A 67 10.64 -8.72 -5.77
C PRO A 67 11.57 -7.54 -6.06
N ALA A 68 12.67 -7.40 -5.33
CA ALA A 68 13.56 -6.24 -5.49
C ALA A 68 14.09 -6.05 -6.92
N ASN A 69 14.38 -7.15 -7.62
CA ASN A 69 14.87 -7.14 -9.00
C ASN A 69 13.81 -6.74 -10.05
N GLU A 70 12.53 -6.70 -9.67
CA GLU A 70 11.42 -6.34 -10.54
C GLU A 70 10.83 -4.96 -10.24
N ARG A 71 11.07 -4.37 -9.05
CA ARG A 71 10.41 -3.11 -8.66
C ARG A 71 10.64 -1.98 -9.66
N SER A 72 11.85 -1.86 -10.20
CA SER A 72 12.17 -0.81 -11.18
C SER A 72 11.48 -1.00 -12.53
N THR A 73 10.86 -2.16 -12.77
CA THR A 73 10.09 -2.42 -14.00
C THR A 73 8.61 -2.06 -13.81
N LEU A 74 8.17 -1.70 -12.61
CA LEU A 74 6.77 -1.37 -12.36
C LEU A 74 6.40 -0.03 -12.97
N HIS A 75 5.30 -0.06 -13.72
CA HIS A 75 4.61 1.09 -14.25
C HIS A 75 3.12 0.89 -14.09
N ASN A 76 2.38 1.97 -13.93
CA ASN A 76 0.93 1.92 -13.75
C ASN A 76 0.20 1.13 -14.86
N ASP A 77 0.71 1.17 -16.10
CA ASP A 77 0.15 0.46 -17.25
C ASP A 77 0.47 -1.04 -17.30
N ASN A 78 1.48 -1.50 -16.56
CA ASN A 78 1.94 -2.89 -16.60
C ASN A 78 1.57 -3.71 -15.36
N ILE A 79 1.18 -3.07 -14.25
CA ILE A 79 0.73 -3.76 -13.03
C ILE A 79 -0.42 -4.72 -13.33
N ALA A 80 -1.39 -4.30 -14.15
CA ALA A 80 -2.52 -5.13 -14.55
C ALA A 80 -2.13 -6.35 -15.40
N GLY A 81 -0.94 -6.36 -15.99
CA GLY A 81 -0.42 -7.46 -16.81
C GLY A 81 0.53 -8.41 -16.08
N ARG A 82 0.81 -8.19 -14.79
CA ARG A 82 1.74 -9.02 -14.01
C ARG A 82 1.18 -10.42 -13.77
N GLU A 83 2.07 -11.42 -13.80
CA GLU A 83 1.71 -12.84 -13.64
C GLU A 83 0.97 -13.12 -12.32
N HIS A 84 1.35 -12.45 -11.24
CA HIS A 84 0.79 -12.64 -9.91
C HIS A 84 -0.08 -11.48 -9.43
N ARG A 85 -0.64 -10.69 -10.37
CA ARG A 85 -1.41 -9.46 -10.10
C ARG A 85 -2.39 -9.61 -8.94
N GLU A 86 -3.26 -10.61 -8.96
CA GLU A 86 -4.31 -10.77 -7.93
C GLU A 86 -3.72 -11.01 -6.53
N ALA A 87 -2.61 -11.76 -6.44
CA ALA A 87 -1.93 -11.98 -5.16
C ALA A 87 -1.20 -10.72 -4.69
N GLU A 88 -0.55 -10.00 -5.60
CA GLU A 88 0.14 -8.73 -5.31
C GLU A 88 -0.85 -7.63 -4.89
N GLU A 89 -2.04 -7.58 -5.48
CA GLU A 89 -3.15 -6.71 -5.08
C GLU A 89 -3.57 -6.99 -3.63
N MET A 90 -3.85 -8.26 -3.30
CA MET A 90 -4.22 -8.64 -1.94
C MET A 90 -3.10 -8.32 -0.94
N MET A 91 -1.84 -8.50 -1.33
CA MET A 91 -0.69 -8.10 -0.50
C MET A 91 -0.61 -6.58 -0.33
N ALA A 92 -0.81 -5.79 -1.38
CA ALA A 92 -0.77 -4.33 -1.31
C ALA A 92 -1.86 -3.78 -0.38
N ILE A 93 -3.06 -4.37 -0.40
CA ILE A 93 -4.14 -4.06 0.55
C ILE A 93 -3.76 -4.39 1.99
N ALA A 94 -3.24 -5.59 2.25
CA ALA A 94 -2.80 -5.97 3.59
C ALA A 94 -1.65 -5.07 4.09
N TRP A 95 -0.71 -4.77 3.20
CA TRP A 95 0.44 -3.91 3.47
C TRP A 95 0.02 -2.48 3.81
N SER A 96 -0.91 -1.90 3.06
CA SER A 96 -1.37 -0.51 3.29
C SER A 96 -2.15 -0.38 4.60
N TYR A 97 -2.92 -1.41 4.98
CA TYR A 97 -3.51 -1.46 6.32
C TYR A 97 -2.46 -1.55 7.43
N ALA A 98 -1.47 -2.43 7.27
CA ALA A 98 -0.38 -2.54 8.23
C ALA A 98 0.36 -1.20 8.38
N ALA A 99 0.59 -0.49 7.28
CA ALA A 99 1.20 0.83 7.29
C ALA A 99 0.33 1.86 8.04
N CYS A 100 -0.99 1.86 7.83
CA CYS A 100 -1.91 2.69 8.63
C CYS A 100 -1.74 2.44 10.12
N VAL A 101 -1.79 1.18 10.55
CA VAL A 101 -1.66 0.81 11.97
C VAL A 101 -0.30 1.21 12.54
N HIS A 102 0.79 0.94 11.80
CA HIS A 102 2.15 1.30 12.20
C HIS A 102 2.34 2.81 12.40
N LEU A 103 1.71 3.61 11.54
CA LEU A 103 1.82 5.08 11.55
C LEU A 103 0.78 5.76 12.47
N GLY A 104 -0.13 5.00 13.08
CA GLY A 104 -1.23 5.56 13.86
C GLY A 104 -2.24 6.34 13.00
N ILE A 105 -2.35 6.00 11.72
CA ILE A 105 -3.30 6.59 10.76
C ILE A 105 -4.58 5.75 10.78
N ASP A 106 -5.75 6.40 10.78
CA ASP A 106 -7.03 5.69 10.65
C ASP A 106 -7.09 4.96 9.29
N PRO A 107 -7.32 3.64 9.25
CA PRO A 107 -7.40 2.89 7.99
C PRO A 107 -8.39 3.44 6.95
N TYR A 108 -9.45 4.17 7.35
CA TYR A 108 -10.35 4.82 6.39
C TYR A 108 -9.66 5.89 5.53
N PHE A 109 -8.46 6.35 5.91
CA PHE A 109 -7.61 7.18 5.07
C PHE A 109 -7.31 6.50 3.73
N VAL A 110 -6.90 5.23 3.76
CA VAL A 110 -6.62 4.40 2.57
C VAL A 110 -7.90 3.75 2.05
N PHE A 111 -8.72 3.23 2.94
CA PHE A 111 -9.93 2.47 2.63
C PHE A 111 -11.17 3.37 2.67
N HIS A 112 -11.14 4.44 1.88
CA HIS A 112 -12.23 5.41 1.80
C HIS A 112 -13.46 4.84 1.06
N GLU A 113 -14.61 5.48 1.22
CA GLU A 113 -15.91 4.99 0.71
C GLU A 113 -15.93 4.81 -0.82
N ASN A 114 -15.24 5.69 -1.55
CA ASN A 114 -15.15 5.64 -3.00
C ASN A 114 -14.02 4.72 -3.52
N GLY A 115 -13.20 4.16 -2.63
CA GLY A 115 -12.09 3.28 -2.97
C GLY A 115 -12.55 1.84 -3.19
N TYR A 116 -11.73 1.03 -3.86
CA TYR A 116 -11.94 -0.42 -4.02
C TYR A 116 -13.34 -0.77 -4.57
N HIS A 117 -13.76 -0.11 -5.65
CA HIS A 117 -15.09 -0.28 -6.25
C HIS A 117 -16.25 -0.07 -5.25
N GLY A 118 -16.10 0.86 -4.30
CA GLY A 118 -17.11 1.17 -3.28
C GLY A 118 -17.06 0.27 -2.05
N THR A 119 -16.04 -0.59 -1.92
CA THR A 119 -15.93 -1.55 -0.80
C THR A 119 -14.89 -1.18 0.25
N GLY A 120 -14.18 -0.04 0.09
CA GLY A 120 -13.12 0.38 1.00
C GLY A 120 -13.53 0.34 2.47
N LYS A 121 -14.65 0.99 2.83
CA LYS A 121 -15.14 0.99 4.21
C LYS A 121 -15.30 -0.42 4.79
N SER A 122 -15.86 -1.35 4.03
CA SER A 122 -16.03 -2.75 4.44
C SER A 122 -14.69 -3.46 4.67
N ILE A 123 -13.67 -3.16 3.85
CA ILE A 123 -12.32 -3.70 4.04
C ILE A 123 -11.73 -3.18 5.36
N ALA A 124 -11.81 -1.88 5.64
CA ALA A 124 -11.34 -1.31 6.90
C ALA A 124 -12.07 -1.91 8.11
N ASP A 125 -13.39 -2.07 8.04
CA ASP A 125 -14.20 -2.65 9.11
C ASP A 125 -13.80 -4.11 9.38
N ASN A 126 -13.64 -4.91 8.34
CA ASN A 126 -13.22 -6.32 8.47
C ASN A 126 -11.83 -6.41 9.10
N PHE A 127 -10.87 -5.60 8.64
CA PHE A 127 -9.50 -5.64 9.14
C PHE A 127 -9.42 -5.14 10.59
N LYS A 128 -10.19 -4.11 10.97
CA LYS A 128 -10.32 -3.67 12.37
C LYS A 128 -10.86 -4.78 13.28
N ASN A 129 -11.69 -5.69 12.74
CA ASN A 129 -12.23 -6.85 13.44
C ASN A 129 -11.33 -8.10 13.36
N GLY A 130 -10.10 -7.98 12.87
CA GLY A 130 -9.15 -9.10 12.78
C GLY A 130 -9.42 -10.05 11.61
N GLN A 131 -10.30 -9.68 10.68
CA GLN A 131 -10.66 -10.48 9.50
C GLN A 131 -9.82 -10.03 8.30
N TYR A 132 -8.60 -10.53 8.23
CA TYR A 132 -7.63 -10.11 7.21
C TYR A 132 -7.67 -10.99 5.96
N PHE A 133 -7.28 -10.42 4.82
CA PHE A 133 -6.90 -11.16 3.62
C PHE A 133 -5.54 -10.67 3.11
N GLY A 134 -4.91 -11.40 2.18
CA GLY A 134 -3.57 -11.09 1.66
C GLY A 134 -2.41 -11.41 2.60
N VAL A 135 -2.66 -11.55 3.91
CA VAL A 135 -1.66 -11.91 4.94
C VAL A 135 -0.93 -13.24 4.65
N PRO A 136 -1.59 -14.31 4.17
CA PRO A 136 -0.86 -15.55 3.90
C PRO A 136 0.20 -15.39 2.79
N MET A 137 0.04 -14.43 1.88
CA MET A 137 1.03 -14.12 0.83
C MET A 137 2.19 -13.30 1.42
N LEU A 138 1.91 -12.30 2.26
CA LEU A 138 2.95 -11.59 3.04
C LEU A 138 3.79 -12.58 3.87
N GLN A 139 3.14 -13.61 4.41
CA GLN A 139 3.77 -14.67 5.19
C GLN A 139 4.72 -15.54 4.37
N VAL A 140 4.36 -15.90 3.15
CA VAL A 140 5.26 -16.67 2.25
C VAL A 140 6.58 -15.93 2.05
N TYR A 141 6.55 -14.61 2.00
CA TYR A 141 7.74 -13.78 1.79
C TYR A 141 8.39 -13.26 3.09
N GLY A 142 7.94 -13.76 4.25
CA GLY A 142 8.50 -13.40 5.55
C GLY A 142 8.29 -11.93 5.95
N MET A 143 7.25 -11.29 5.42
CA MET A 143 6.96 -9.88 5.71
C MET A 143 6.11 -9.69 6.96
N SER A 144 5.25 -10.65 7.28
CA SER A 144 4.37 -10.72 8.47
C SER A 144 3.84 -12.14 8.57
N ALA A 145 3.19 -12.53 9.67
CA ALA A 145 2.47 -13.81 9.73
C ALA A 145 1.01 -13.63 10.11
N GLU A 146 0.17 -14.60 9.73
CA GLU A 146 -1.16 -14.68 10.32
C GLU A 146 -1.04 -14.87 11.84
N PRO A 147 -1.91 -14.25 12.66
CA PRO A 147 -1.77 -14.29 14.12
C PRO A 147 -1.63 -15.71 14.69
N HIS A 148 -2.36 -16.67 14.14
CA HIS A 148 -2.32 -18.07 14.58
C HIS A 148 -1.04 -18.83 14.14
N GLN A 149 -0.25 -18.28 13.21
CA GLN A 149 1.00 -18.86 12.71
C GLN A 149 2.25 -18.13 13.20
N ALA A 150 2.12 -16.91 13.71
CA ALA A 150 3.22 -16.02 14.08
C ALA A 150 4.29 -16.69 14.95
N GLN A 151 3.88 -17.36 16.03
CA GLN A 151 4.79 -18.09 16.91
C GLN A 151 5.53 -19.22 16.19
N ARG A 152 4.83 -20.00 15.37
CA ARG A 152 5.41 -21.14 14.64
C ARG A 152 6.44 -20.67 13.60
N LEU A 153 6.18 -19.55 12.95
CA LEU A 153 7.03 -19.00 11.89
C LEU A 153 8.12 -18.06 12.42
N SER A 154 8.12 -17.74 13.71
CA SER A 154 9.01 -16.73 14.30
C SER A 154 8.93 -15.39 13.56
N LEU A 155 7.72 -15.00 13.20
CA LEU A 155 7.39 -13.74 12.53
C LEU A 155 6.39 -12.96 13.40
N PRO A 156 6.36 -11.62 13.30
CA PRO A 156 5.35 -10.81 13.98
C PRO A 156 3.95 -11.15 13.49
N ALA A 157 2.97 -11.04 14.39
CA ALA A 157 1.57 -11.24 14.08
C ALA A 157 1.00 -10.01 13.36
N PHE A 158 0.38 -10.21 12.20
CA PHE A 158 -0.27 -9.15 11.46
C PHE A 158 -1.25 -8.37 12.35
N PRO A 159 -1.27 -7.02 12.31
CA PRO A 159 -0.68 -6.13 11.30
C PRO A 159 0.78 -5.71 11.50
N GLU A 160 1.51 -6.29 12.46
CA GLU A 160 2.93 -5.97 12.63
C GLU A 160 3.79 -6.62 11.52
N MET A 161 4.66 -5.82 10.90
CA MET A 161 5.50 -6.23 9.77
C MET A 161 6.94 -6.47 10.22
N ALA A 162 7.52 -7.62 9.86
CA ALA A 162 8.95 -7.92 10.05
C ALA A 162 9.83 -7.08 9.14
N LYS A 163 9.33 -6.85 7.93
CA LYS A 163 9.95 -6.02 6.90
C LYS A 163 8.88 -5.43 5.99
N TRP A 164 9.16 -4.26 5.47
CA TRP A 164 8.22 -3.51 4.64
C TRP A 164 8.45 -3.67 3.14
N LEU A 165 9.54 -4.29 2.72
CA LEU A 165 9.83 -4.60 1.33
C LEU A 165 10.07 -6.11 1.17
N ARG A 166 9.52 -6.71 0.11
CA ARG A 166 9.80 -8.09 -0.28
C ARG A 166 11.18 -8.20 -0.90
N ASP A 167 12.02 -9.12 -0.45
CA ASP A 167 13.38 -9.33 -0.99
C ASP A 167 13.40 -9.57 -2.51
#